data_AF-A0A7V3H8U0-F1
#
_entry.id   AF-A0A7V3H8U0-F1
#
_cell.length_a   1.000
_cell.length_b   1.000
_cell.length_c   1.000
_cell.angle_alpha   90.00
_cell.angle_beta   90.00
_cell.angle_gamma   90.00
#
_symmetry.space_group_name_H-M   'P 1'
#
loop_
_entity.id
_entity.type
_entity.pdbx_description
1 polymer ?
#
loop_
_entity_poly.entity_id
_entity_poly.type
_entity_poly.pdbx_seq_one_letter_code
_entity_poly.pdbx_strand_id
1 'polypeptide(L)'
;MRRFWLLLATLGLALIAPASAQPQRDPFNGQFGVVALARPPAEAARLAQLMGDALAGLQPQRPGQLDVYMITASLWGDPVFEREATQAEAILREHLGADGRSILLSAGGGQGERAYPAATPDDIAAAIGRVGSLIDPNEDLVVLFITSHGVPDGSIALREHNRLGASMRPTHFRDLLAQAGIRNRVVIVSACFSGAFIAPLMDDNTIVLTAAAPDRSSFGCQPQRDWTFFGDAYFNQALRNNGSMVSAFDDAKVLIERWEREQNLTPPSNPQRFVGSRAADMLRRAERAAR
;
A
#
# COMPACT_ATOMS: atom_id res chain seq x y z
N MET A 1 48.39 -67.21 21.34
CA MET A 1 48.26 -66.34 20.15
C MET A 1 47.14 -65.34 20.37
N ARG A 2 47.46 -64.04 20.50
CA ARG A 2 46.65 -62.89 20.02
C ARG A 2 47.36 -61.59 20.45
N ARG A 3 47.87 -60.87 19.45
CA ARG A 3 48.41 -59.51 19.55
C ARG A 3 47.22 -58.53 19.56
N PHE A 4 47.26 -57.49 20.38
CA PHE A 4 46.40 -56.32 20.20
C PHE A 4 47.24 -55.05 20.30
N TRP A 5 47.21 -54.28 19.21
CA TRP A 5 47.81 -52.95 19.07
C TRP A 5 46.88 -51.92 19.71
N LEU A 6 47.43 -50.98 20.48
CA LEU A 6 46.74 -49.78 20.93
C LEU A 6 47.23 -48.61 20.05
N LEU A 7 46.33 -48.13 19.18
CA LEU A 7 46.50 -46.94 18.36
C LEU A 7 46.15 -45.69 19.19
N LEU A 8 47.03 -44.70 19.14
CA LEU A 8 46.85 -43.33 19.64
C LEU A 8 45.71 -42.64 18.88
N ALA A 9 44.74 -42.07 19.62
CA ALA A 9 43.77 -41.12 19.08
C ALA A 9 44.16 -39.70 19.49
N THR A 10 44.59 -38.89 18.52
CA THR A 10 44.83 -37.46 18.68
C THR A 10 43.51 -36.70 18.57
N LEU A 11 43.10 -36.05 19.66
CA LEU A 11 41.95 -35.14 19.67
C LEU A 11 42.35 -33.82 19.00
N GLY A 12 41.82 -33.55 17.80
CA GLY A 12 41.90 -32.24 17.17
C GLY A 12 40.79 -31.33 17.69
N LEU A 13 41.13 -30.28 18.44
CA LEU A 13 40.19 -29.19 18.75
C LEU A 13 40.00 -28.32 17.50
N ALA A 14 38.83 -28.42 16.86
CA ALA A 14 38.41 -27.45 15.85
C ALA A 14 37.88 -26.19 16.56
N LEU A 15 38.59 -25.07 16.40
CA LEU A 15 38.13 -23.75 16.80
C LEU A 15 36.97 -23.33 15.88
N ILE A 16 35.75 -23.30 16.41
CA ILE A 16 34.58 -22.73 15.73
C ILE A 16 34.66 -21.21 15.89
N ALA A 17 35.00 -20.51 14.81
CA ALA A 17 34.91 -19.05 14.77
C ALA A 17 33.43 -18.64 14.83
N PRO A 18 33.07 -17.57 15.58
CA PRO A 18 31.70 -17.09 15.58
C PRO A 18 31.38 -16.52 14.19
N ALA A 19 30.25 -16.95 13.62
CA ALA A 19 29.73 -16.38 12.39
C ALA A 19 29.43 -14.90 12.65
N SER A 20 30.30 -14.02 12.17
CA SER A 20 30.05 -12.59 12.13
C SER A 20 28.83 -12.36 11.25
N ALA A 21 27.72 -11.93 11.84
CA ALA A 21 26.57 -11.43 11.10
C ALA A 21 27.03 -10.21 10.29
N GLN A 22 27.32 -10.42 9.00
CA GLN A 22 27.54 -9.31 8.09
C GLN A 22 26.23 -8.51 8.06
N PRO A 23 26.27 -7.17 8.21
CA PRO A 23 25.08 -6.35 8.04
C PRO A 23 24.50 -6.65 6.67
N GLN A 24 23.27 -7.19 6.65
CA GLN A 24 22.57 -7.56 5.43
C GLN A 24 22.40 -6.29 4.59
N ARG A 25 23.28 -6.11 3.61
CA ARG A 25 23.20 -5.00 2.65
C ARG A 25 21.85 -5.07 1.98
N ASP A 26 21.18 -3.92 1.87
CA ASP A 26 19.98 -3.78 1.07
C ASP A 26 20.26 -4.32 -0.34
N PRO A 27 19.62 -5.43 -0.77
CA PRO A 27 19.92 -6.05 -2.05
C PRO A 27 19.57 -5.16 -3.25
N PHE A 28 18.83 -4.06 -3.02
CA PHE A 28 18.37 -3.16 -4.07
C PHE A 28 19.04 -1.78 -4.04
N ASN A 29 20.05 -1.55 -3.18
CA ASN A 29 20.77 -0.27 -3.10
C ASN A 29 19.85 0.97 -3.00
N GLY A 30 18.77 0.88 -2.20
CA GLY A 30 17.80 1.96 -2.03
C GLY A 30 16.82 2.12 -3.19
N GLN A 31 16.73 1.14 -4.10
CA GLN A 31 15.71 1.10 -5.15
C GLN A 31 14.50 0.27 -4.71
N PHE A 32 13.34 0.56 -5.31
CA PHE A 32 12.16 -0.27 -5.14
C PHE A 32 12.28 -1.53 -5.99
N GLY A 33 12.66 -2.64 -5.35
CA GLY A 33 12.90 -3.91 -6.00
C GLY A 33 12.18 -5.07 -5.34
N VAL A 34 12.36 -6.25 -5.91
CA VAL A 34 11.69 -7.47 -5.47
C VAL A 34 12.55 -8.71 -5.64
N VAL A 35 12.40 -9.65 -4.71
CA VAL A 35 12.79 -11.04 -4.92
C VAL A 35 11.52 -11.85 -5.19
N ALA A 36 11.45 -12.49 -6.35
CA ALA A 36 10.28 -13.24 -6.76
C ALA A 36 10.61 -14.53 -7.50
N LEU A 37 9.77 -15.54 -7.30
CA LEU A 37 9.68 -16.71 -8.16
C LEU A 37 8.78 -16.39 -9.37
N ALA A 38 9.16 -16.93 -10.53
CA ALA A 38 8.35 -16.85 -11.73
C ALA A 38 7.02 -17.60 -11.52
N ARG A 39 5.93 -17.05 -12.10
CA ARG A 39 4.64 -17.72 -12.13
C ARG A 39 4.64 -18.82 -13.21
N PRO A 40 3.71 -19.80 -13.13
CA PRO A 40 3.42 -20.66 -14.26
C PRO A 40 3.13 -19.83 -15.52
N PRO A 41 3.62 -20.24 -16.72
CA PRO A 41 3.52 -19.43 -17.93
C PRO A 41 2.11 -18.95 -18.28
N ALA A 42 1.09 -19.80 -18.13
CA ALA A 42 -0.29 -19.43 -18.43
C ALA A 42 -0.82 -18.34 -17.48
N GLU A 43 -0.49 -18.43 -16.19
CA GLU A 43 -0.88 -17.42 -15.21
C GLU A 43 -0.14 -16.10 -15.45
N ALA A 44 1.15 -16.17 -15.79
CA ALA A 44 1.94 -15.00 -16.14
C ALA A 44 1.37 -14.25 -17.36
N ALA A 45 1.07 -14.98 -18.44
CA ALA A 45 0.47 -14.41 -19.65
C ALA A 45 -0.89 -13.76 -19.36
N ARG A 46 -1.73 -14.44 -18.56
CA ARG A 46 -3.04 -13.91 -18.18
C ARG A 46 -2.94 -12.64 -17.34
N LEU A 47 -2.06 -12.60 -16.34
CA LEU A 47 -1.88 -11.40 -15.51
C LEU A 47 -1.28 -10.24 -16.30
N ALA A 48 -0.38 -10.51 -17.25
CA ALA A 48 0.13 -9.49 -18.16
C ALA A 48 -0.99 -8.89 -19.03
N GLN A 49 -1.88 -9.74 -19.55
CA GLN A 49 -3.06 -9.28 -20.29
C GLN A 49 -4.00 -8.46 -19.40
N LEU A 50 -4.29 -8.94 -18.19
CA LEU A 50 -5.14 -8.23 -17.24
C LEU A 50 -4.59 -6.86 -16.86
N MET A 51 -3.27 -6.75 -16.69
CA MET A 51 -2.61 -5.46 -16.46
C MET A 51 -2.71 -4.55 -17.69
N GLY A 52 -2.45 -5.07 -18.89
CA GLY A 52 -2.58 -4.33 -20.14
C GLY A 52 -3.99 -3.77 -20.35
N ASP A 53 -5.00 -4.60 -20.13
CA ASP A 53 -6.41 -4.23 -20.24
C ASP A 53 -6.80 -3.15 -19.21
N ALA A 54 -6.34 -3.30 -17.95
CA ALA A 54 -6.59 -2.32 -16.90
C ALA A 54 -5.96 -0.95 -17.21
N LEU A 55 -4.73 -0.94 -17.72
CA LEU A 55 -4.04 0.30 -18.12
C LEU A 55 -4.69 0.98 -19.34
N ALA A 56 -5.18 0.18 -20.29
CA ALA A 56 -5.87 0.66 -21.49
C ALA A 56 -7.29 1.18 -21.17
N GLY A 57 -7.94 0.62 -20.14
CA GLY A 57 -9.28 1.01 -19.70
C GLY A 57 -9.37 2.39 -19.04
N LEU A 58 -8.24 2.96 -18.60
CA LEU A 58 -8.20 4.31 -18.03
C LEU A 58 -8.50 5.36 -19.10
N GLN A 59 -9.56 6.14 -18.88
CA GLN A 59 -9.96 7.24 -19.76
C GLN A 59 -8.96 8.40 -19.71
N PRO A 60 -8.77 9.12 -20.82
CA PRO A 60 -7.95 10.34 -20.85
C PRO A 60 -8.60 11.47 -20.04
N GLN A 61 -7.77 12.44 -19.63
CA GLN A 61 -8.27 13.62 -18.93
C GLN A 61 -9.16 14.46 -19.85
N ARG A 62 -10.05 15.24 -19.23
CA ARG A 62 -10.96 16.16 -19.91
C ARG A 62 -10.46 17.61 -19.73
N PRO A 63 -9.92 18.25 -20.78
CA PRO A 63 -9.33 19.58 -20.62
C PRO A 63 -10.32 20.61 -20.07
N GLY A 64 -9.91 21.36 -19.05
CA GLY A 64 -10.73 22.37 -18.38
C GLY A 64 -11.65 21.81 -17.29
N GLN A 65 -11.57 20.50 -17.01
CA GLN A 65 -12.34 19.83 -15.98
C GLN A 65 -11.37 19.17 -14.99
N LEU A 66 -11.59 19.41 -13.70
CA LEU A 66 -10.88 18.69 -12.65
C LEU A 66 -11.29 17.21 -12.68
N ASP A 67 -10.43 16.36 -13.23
CA ASP A 67 -10.61 14.91 -13.15
C ASP A 67 -9.93 14.35 -11.89
N VAL A 68 -10.53 13.27 -11.37
CA VAL A 68 -9.93 12.47 -10.31
C VAL A 68 -9.50 11.13 -10.88
N TYR A 69 -8.22 10.81 -10.73
CA TYR A 69 -7.65 9.51 -11.02
C TYR A 69 -7.39 8.74 -9.75
N MET A 70 -7.63 7.44 -9.76
CA MET A 70 -7.46 6.59 -8.59
C MET A 70 -6.53 5.42 -8.85
N ILE A 71 -5.64 5.16 -7.90
CA ILE A 71 -4.84 3.94 -7.83
C ILE A 71 -5.09 3.31 -6.47
N THR A 72 -5.74 2.16 -6.44
CA THR A 72 -5.96 1.39 -5.22
C THR A 72 -5.12 0.11 -5.26
N ALA A 73 -4.43 -0.23 -4.18
CA ALA A 73 -3.57 -1.41 -4.14
C ALA A 73 -3.64 -2.16 -2.81
N SER A 74 -3.99 -3.44 -2.86
CA SER A 74 -3.72 -4.37 -1.75
C SER A 74 -2.37 -5.05 -1.97
N LEU A 75 -1.45 -4.91 -1.03
CA LEU A 75 -0.07 -5.33 -1.23
C LEU A 75 0.29 -6.66 -0.55
N TRP A 76 -0.65 -7.25 0.18
CA TRP A 76 -0.41 -8.51 0.88
C TRP A 76 -1.49 -9.55 0.59
N GLY A 77 -1.05 -10.80 0.46
CA GLY A 77 -1.85 -11.98 0.12
C GLY A 77 -2.92 -12.42 1.13
N ASP A 78 -3.25 -11.61 2.14
CA ASP A 78 -4.29 -11.95 3.12
C ASP A 78 -5.62 -11.38 2.60
N PRO A 79 -6.71 -12.17 2.61
CA PRO A 79 -7.97 -11.80 1.95
C PRO A 79 -8.58 -10.46 2.41
N VAL A 80 -8.33 -10.02 3.65
CA VAL A 80 -8.85 -8.75 4.18
C VAL A 80 -8.36 -7.54 3.38
N PHE A 81 -7.13 -7.56 2.88
CA PHE A 81 -6.56 -6.43 2.16
C PHE A 81 -7.19 -6.26 0.78
N GLU A 82 -7.43 -7.34 0.04
CA GLU A 82 -8.13 -7.28 -1.25
C GLU A 82 -9.59 -6.85 -1.09
N ARG A 83 -10.29 -7.32 -0.04
CA ARG A 83 -11.66 -6.88 0.27
C ARG A 83 -11.71 -5.40 0.63
N GLU A 84 -10.79 -4.94 1.48
CA GLU A 84 -10.70 -3.54 1.88
C GLU A 84 -10.39 -2.65 0.67
N ALA A 85 -9.38 -3.00 -0.14
CA ALA A 85 -9.04 -2.31 -1.38
C ALA A 85 -10.24 -2.21 -2.33
N THR A 86 -10.94 -3.33 -2.58
CA THR A 86 -12.08 -3.38 -3.50
C THR A 86 -13.22 -2.48 -3.04
N GLN A 87 -13.58 -2.55 -1.76
CA GLN A 87 -14.70 -1.77 -1.24
C GLN A 87 -14.34 -0.28 -1.09
N ALA A 88 -13.11 0.04 -0.69
CA ALA A 88 -12.64 1.43 -0.60
C ALA A 88 -12.57 2.09 -1.97
N GLU A 89 -12.10 1.37 -3.00
CA GLU A 89 -12.12 1.84 -4.38
C GLU A 89 -13.55 2.19 -4.80
N ALA A 90 -14.51 1.31 -4.58
CA ALA A 90 -15.90 1.56 -4.98
C ALA A 90 -16.49 2.79 -4.29
N ILE A 91 -16.25 2.94 -2.98
CA ILE A 91 -16.71 4.11 -2.19
C ILE A 91 -16.05 5.40 -2.69
N LEU A 92 -14.73 5.40 -2.85
CA LEU A 92 -13.99 6.57 -3.30
C LEU A 92 -14.32 6.96 -4.74
N ARG A 93 -14.49 5.99 -5.64
CA ARG A 93 -14.85 6.22 -7.04
C ARG A 93 -16.19 6.92 -7.15
N GLU A 94 -17.18 6.46 -6.40
CA GLU A 94 -18.49 7.10 -6.31
C GLU A 94 -18.39 8.49 -5.68
N HIS A 95 -17.72 8.61 -4.52
CA HIS A 95 -17.56 9.87 -3.78
C HIS A 95 -16.84 10.97 -4.57
N LEU A 96 -15.92 10.60 -5.47
CA LEU A 96 -15.07 11.52 -6.23
C LEU A 96 -15.44 11.61 -7.71
N GLY A 97 -16.45 10.87 -8.18
CA GLY A 97 -16.85 10.86 -9.58
C GLY A 97 -15.75 10.35 -10.52
N ALA A 98 -14.97 9.35 -10.09
CA ALA A 98 -13.78 8.86 -10.80
C ALA A 98 -14.08 7.71 -11.78
N ASP A 99 -15.30 7.65 -12.33
CA ASP A 99 -15.71 6.57 -13.24
C ASP A 99 -14.81 6.51 -14.49
N GLY A 100 -14.32 5.31 -14.79
CA GLY A 100 -13.38 5.07 -15.88
C GLY A 100 -11.97 5.62 -15.66
N ARG A 101 -11.64 6.17 -14.48
CA ARG A 101 -10.31 6.74 -14.15
C ARG A 101 -9.69 6.09 -12.90
N SER A 102 -10.14 4.89 -12.55
CA SER A 102 -9.65 4.12 -11.40
C SER A 102 -9.02 2.81 -11.84
N ILE A 103 -7.91 2.43 -11.21
CA ILE A 103 -7.27 1.13 -11.35
C ILE A 103 -7.04 0.49 -9.97
N LEU A 104 -7.38 -0.80 -9.85
CA LEU A 104 -7.15 -1.60 -8.65
C LEU A 104 -6.07 -2.67 -8.92
N LEU A 105 -5.07 -2.74 -8.05
CA LEU A 105 -4.04 -3.77 -8.04
C LEU A 105 -4.18 -4.64 -6.79
N SER A 106 -3.83 -5.92 -6.89
CA SER A 106 -3.90 -6.81 -5.73
C SER A 106 -2.68 -7.73 -5.61
N ALA A 107 -2.30 -8.09 -4.39
CA ALA A 107 -1.39 -9.19 -4.11
C ALA A 107 -2.13 -10.54 -4.05
N GLY A 108 -3.47 -10.52 -4.09
CA GLY A 108 -4.36 -11.67 -4.00
C GLY A 108 -4.75 -12.00 -2.58
N GLY A 109 -5.43 -13.13 -2.39
CA GLY A 109 -5.75 -13.62 -1.04
C GLY A 109 -6.97 -14.52 -0.96
N GLY A 110 -7.71 -14.68 -2.05
CA GLY A 110 -8.78 -15.67 -2.17
C GLY A 110 -8.35 -17.01 -2.79
N GLN A 111 -9.20 -18.02 -2.65
CA GLN A 111 -9.19 -19.20 -3.51
C GLN A 111 -9.86 -18.83 -4.84
N GLY A 112 -9.21 -19.11 -5.97
CA GLY A 112 -9.80 -18.93 -7.30
C GLY A 112 -8.96 -18.09 -8.25
N GLU A 113 -9.54 -17.81 -9.40
CA GLU A 113 -8.91 -17.01 -10.44
C GLU A 113 -8.84 -15.53 -10.04
N ARG A 114 -7.71 -14.87 -10.34
CA ARG A 114 -7.51 -13.46 -10.00
C ARG A 114 -8.43 -12.57 -10.84
N ALA A 115 -9.20 -11.73 -10.16
CA ALA A 115 -9.99 -10.67 -10.80
C ALA A 115 -9.17 -9.42 -11.14
N TYR A 116 -8.09 -9.16 -10.40
CA TYR A 116 -7.30 -7.92 -10.50
C TYR A 116 -5.86 -8.19 -10.96
N PRO A 117 -5.24 -7.21 -11.67
CA PRO A 117 -3.81 -7.24 -11.93
C PRO A 117 -2.98 -7.44 -10.66
N ALA A 118 -1.75 -7.91 -10.85
CA ALA A 118 -0.83 -8.08 -9.73
C ALA A 118 -0.40 -6.71 -9.18
N ALA A 119 -0.01 -6.68 -7.90
CA ALA A 119 0.55 -5.51 -7.23
C ALA A 119 2.06 -5.68 -7.00
N THR A 120 2.79 -6.14 -8.02
CA THR A 120 4.26 -6.18 -7.94
C THR A 120 4.83 -4.77 -8.07
N PRO A 121 6.12 -4.53 -7.72
CA PRO A 121 6.73 -3.22 -7.92
C PRO A 121 6.59 -2.66 -9.33
N ASP A 122 6.75 -3.50 -10.35
CA ASP A 122 6.62 -3.08 -11.76
C ASP A 122 5.17 -2.75 -12.12
N ASP A 123 4.19 -3.52 -11.61
CA ASP A 123 2.76 -3.22 -11.85
C ASP A 123 2.34 -1.90 -11.20
N ILE A 124 2.82 -1.63 -9.98
CA ILE A 124 2.59 -0.35 -9.29
C ILE A 124 3.23 0.80 -10.06
N ALA A 125 4.48 0.64 -10.49
CA ALA A 125 5.18 1.63 -11.30
C ALA A 125 4.46 1.88 -12.63
N ALA A 126 3.96 0.83 -13.28
CA ALA A 126 3.21 0.94 -14.53
C ALA A 126 1.86 1.66 -14.34
N ALA A 127 1.11 1.37 -13.26
CA ALA A 127 -0.12 2.09 -12.94
C ALA A 127 0.13 3.58 -12.67
N ILE A 128 1.14 3.90 -11.84
CA ILE A 128 1.56 5.28 -11.54
C ILE A 128 1.99 6.00 -12.83
N GLY A 129 2.83 5.37 -13.66
CA GLY A 129 3.29 5.94 -14.91
C GLY A 129 2.16 6.16 -15.92
N ARG A 130 1.21 5.23 -16.01
CA ARG A 130 0.04 5.37 -16.89
C ARG A 130 -0.85 6.52 -16.46
N VAL A 131 -1.20 6.61 -15.18
CA VAL A 131 -1.97 7.75 -14.66
C VAL A 131 -1.21 9.05 -14.93
N GLY A 132 0.08 9.12 -14.62
CA GLY A 132 0.93 10.27 -14.91
C GLY A 132 0.94 10.70 -16.38
N SER A 133 0.80 9.74 -17.31
CA SER A 133 0.70 10.02 -18.75
C SER A 133 -0.65 10.53 -19.22
N LEU A 134 -1.72 10.34 -18.43
CA LEU A 134 -3.09 10.69 -18.79
C LEU A 134 -3.55 12.01 -18.17
N ILE A 135 -3.06 12.36 -16.98
CA ILE A 135 -3.45 13.56 -16.25
C ILE A 135 -2.88 14.86 -16.85
N ASP A 136 -3.56 15.98 -16.63
CA ASP A 136 -2.91 17.29 -16.59
C ASP A 136 -2.43 17.57 -15.15
N PRO A 137 -1.11 17.64 -14.91
CA PRO A 137 -0.55 17.79 -13.56
C PRO A 137 -0.87 19.14 -12.89
N ASN A 138 -1.45 20.11 -13.60
CA ASN A 138 -1.88 21.40 -13.05
C ASN A 138 -3.38 21.46 -12.77
N GLU A 139 -4.16 20.53 -13.32
CA GLU A 139 -5.62 20.53 -13.25
C GLU A 139 -6.15 19.37 -12.42
N ASP A 140 -5.58 18.16 -12.59
CA ASP A 140 -6.15 16.92 -12.07
C ASP A 140 -5.62 16.54 -10.69
N LEU A 141 -6.41 15.70 -10.00
CA LEU A 141 -6.10 15.14 -8.68
C LEU A 141 -5.91 13.62 -8.77
N VAL A 142 -4.86 13.10 -8.14
CA VAL A 142 -4.65 11.64 -8.01
C VAL A 142 -4.91 11.19 -6.57
N VAL A 143 -5.80 10.21 -6.38
CA VAL A 143 -6.04 9.58 -5.08
C VAL A 143 -5.44 8.18 -5.07
N LEU A 144 -4.51 7.94 -4.17
CA LEU A 144 -3.84 6.66 -3.99
C LEU A 144 -4.27 6.04 -2.67
N PHE A 145 -4.79 4.82 -2.70
CA PHE A 145 -5.08 4.03 -1.50
C PHE A 145 -4.26 2.75 -1.49
N ILE A 146 -3.45 2.56 -0.44
CA ILE A 146 -2.62 1.38 -0.26
C ILE A 146 -3.01 0.70 1.06
N THR A 147 -3.22 -0.61 1.02
CA THR A 147 -3.50 -1.42 2.22
C THR A 147 -2.61 -2.67 2.27
N SER A 148 -1.99 -2.91 3.44
CA SER A 148 -1.08 -4.04 3.68
C SER A 148 -0.67 -4.16 5.16
N HIS A 149 0.22 -5.09 5.44
CA HIS A 149 1.06 -5.04 6.63
C HIS A 149 2.15 -3.97 6.51
N GLY A 150 2.54 -3.40 7.65
CA GLY A 150 3.67 -2.47 7.76
C GLY A 150 4.86 -3.11 8.47
N VAL A 151 6.05 -2.58 8.19
CA VAL A 151 7.32 -2.99 8.79
C VAL A 151 7.78 -1.92 9.76
N PRO A 152 8.40 -2.25 10.91
CA PRO A 152 8.86 -1.26 11.90
C PRO A 152 9.83 -0.19 11.38
N ASP A 153 10.43 -0.37 10.20
CA ASP A 153 11.26 0.65 9.54
C ASP A 153 10.43 1.68 8.74
N GLY A 154 9.10 1.65 8.87
CA GLY A 154 8.16 2.55 8.21
C GLY A 154 7.81 2.15 6.76
N SER A 155 8.32 1.03 6.26
CA SER A 155 8.00 0.53 4.94
C SER A 155 6.71 -0.32 4.92
N ILE A 156 6.06 -0.38 3.76
CA ILE A 156 4.88 -1.23 3.54
C ILE A 156 5.34 -2.54 2.91
N ALA A 157 4.91 -3.66 3.48
CA ALA A 157 5.28 -4.96 2.96
C ALA A 157 4.47 -5.30 1.70
N LEU A 158 5.15 -5.86 0.71
CA LEU A 158 4.55 -6.48 -0.47
C LEU A 158 4.77 -7.98 -0.37
N ARG A 159 3.70 -8.77 -0.40
CA ARG A 159 3.82 -10.24 -0.32
C ARG A 159 2.75 -10.96 -1.10
N GLU A 160 3.20 -11.82 -2.00
CA GLU A 160 2.37 -12.86 -2.60
C GLU A 160 2.78 -14.22 -2.02
N HIS A 161 1.80 -15.01 -1.61
CA HIS A 161 2.03 -16.25 -0.88
C HIS A 161 3.01 -17.19 -1.62
N ASN A 162 4.09 -17.58 -0.95
CA ASN A 162 5.16 -18.45 -1.46
C ASN A 162 5.82 -18.04 -2.78
N ARG A 163 5.68 -16.77 -3.21
CA ARG A 163 6.20 -16.34 -4.52
C ARG A 163 7.02 -15.07 -4.46
N LEU A 164 6.54 -14.03 -3.79
CA LEU A 164 7.09 -12.69 -3.88
C LEU A 164 7.22 -12.08 -2.48
N GLY A 165 8.36 -11.45 -2.22
CA GLY A 165 8.58 -10.58 -1.08
C GLY A 165 9.29 -9.30 -1.50
N ALA A 166 8.71 -8.16 -1.14
CA ALA A 166 9.31 -6.84 -1.32
C ALA A 166 8.86 -5.92 -0.18
N SER A 167 9.47 -4.73 -0.12
CA SER A 167 8.99 -3.66 0.76
C SER A 167 9.10 -2.32 0.06
N MET A 168 8.09 -1.47 0.23
CA MET A 168 8.05 -0.12 -0.31
C MET A 168 8.34 0.89 0.81
N ARG A 169 9.50 1.54 0.74
CA ARG A 169 9.81 2.67 1.62
C ARG A 169 9.02 3.92 1.18
N PRO A 170 8.68 4.82 2.11
CA PRO A 170 8.05 6.11 1.78
C PRO A 170 8.76 6.91 0.69
N THR A 171 10.10 6.93 0.70
CA THR A 171 10.92 7.66 -0.27
C THR A 171 10.82 7.07 -1.67
N HIS A 172 10.78 5.74 -1.79
CA HIS A 172 10.58 5.07 -3.08
C HIS A 172 9.24 5.49 -3.70
N PHE A 173 8.18 5.49 -2.88
CA PHE A 173 6.84 5.86 -3.33
C PHE A 173 6.78 7.32 -3.77
N ARG A 174 7.34 8.25 -2.97
CA ARG A 174 7.49 9.66 -3.35
C ARG A 174 8.19 9.80 -4.71
N ASP A 175 9.29 9.09 -4.90
CA ASP A 175 10.11 9.19 -6.11
C ASP A 175 9.37 8.66 -7.35
N LEU A 176 8.60 7.57 -7.23
CA LEU A 176 7.74 7.08 -8.31
C LEU A 176 6.71 8.13 -8.73
N LEU A 177 6.01 8.74 -7.75
CA LEU A 177 5.01 9.76 -8.04
C LEU A 177 5.64 11.01 -8.68
N ALA A 178 6.82 11.43 -8.20
CA ALA A 178 7.54 12.56 -8.76
C ALA A 178 8.00 12.29 -10.20
N GLN A 179 8.53 11.10 -10.49
CA GLN A 179 8.93 10.69 -11.84
C GLN A 179 7.74 10.64 -12.82
N ALA A 180 6.55 10.27 -12.33
CA ALA A 180 5.33 10.27 -13.13
C ALA A 180 4.66 11.66 -13.24
N GLY A 181 5.23 12.70 -12.64
CA GLY A 181 4.66 14.06 -12.69
C GLY A 181 3.38 14.24 -11.85
N ILE A 182 3.08 13.31 -10.94
CA ILE A 182 1.88 13.38 -10.09
C ILE A 182 2.14 14.38 -8.95
N ARG A 183 1.64 15.61 -9.13
CA ARG A 183 1.82 16.72 -8.19
C ARG A 183 0.70 16.82 -7.17
N ASN A 184 -0.54 16.87 -7.63
CA ASN A 184 -1.71 17.04 -6.76
C ASN A 184 -2.24 15.67 -6.36
N ARG A 185 -2.22 15.37 -5.07
CA ARG A 185 -2.49 14.01 -4.60
C ARG A 185 -3.09 13.91 -3.22
N VAL A 186 -3.90 12.86 -3.04
CA VAL A 186 -4.29 12.33 -1.74
C VAL A 186 -3.69 10.94 -1.62
N VAL A 187 -2.90 10.70 -0.59
CA VAL A 187 -2.28 9.40 -0.31
C VAL A 187 -2.86 8.84 0.98
N ILE A 188 -3.46 7.67 0.90
CA ILE A 188 -4.11 6.98 2.01
C ILE A 188 -3.37 5.67 2.24
N VAL A 189 -2.83 5.47 3.44
CA VAL A 189 -2.02 4.29 3.78
C VAL A 189 -2.62 3.56 4.98
N SER A 190 -3.20 2.38 4.72
CA SER A 190 -3.69 1.45 5.73
C SER A 190 -2.64 0.39 6.03
N ALA A 191 -1.75 0.68 6.99
CA ALA A 191 -0.72 -0.24 7.46
C ALA A 191 -0.19 0.16 8.85
N CYS A 192 0.45 -0.78 9.54
CA CYS A 192 1.30 -0.48 10.70
C CYS A 192 2.39 0.52 10.33
N PHE A 193 2.78 1.40 11.24
CA PHE A 193 3.87 2.38 11.06
C PHE A 193 3.65 3.36 9.89
N SER A 194 2.43 3.42 9.34
CA SER A 194 2.10 4.17 8.12
C SER A 194 2.32 5.69 8.24
N GLY A 195 2.32 6.24 9.46
CA GLY A 195 2.70 7.63 9.73
C GLY A 195 4.08 8.01 9.18
N ALA A 196 4.97 7.04 8.92
CA ALA A 196 6.25 7.25 8.26
C ALA A 196 6.13 7.80 6.82
N PHE A 197 4.97 7.70 6.18
CA PHE A 197 4.70 8.25 4.86
C PHE A 197 4.45 9.76 4.87
N ILE A 198 4.12 10.36 6.01
CA ILE A 198 3.78 11.78 6.09
C ILE A 198 4.98 12.66 5.74
N ALA A 199 6.08 12.54 6.49
CA ALA A 199 7.22 13.45 6.33
C ALA A 199 7.86 13.44 4.93
N PRO A 200 7.98 12.29 4.23
CA PRO A 200 8.55 12.25 2.89
C PRO A 200 7.60 12.78 1.79
N LEU A 201 6.28 12.77 2.01
CA LEU A 201 5.28 13.18 1.02
C LEU A 201 4.70 14.57 1.28
N MET A 202 4.88 15.13 2.47
CA MET A 202 4.23 16.39 2.84
C MET A 202 4.71 17.57 1.98
N ASP A 203 3.78 18.21 1.28
CA ASP A 203 3.93 19.48 0.58
C ASP A 203 2.54 20.12 0.40
N ASP A 204 2.47 21.36 -0.12
CA ASP A 204 1.19 22.04 -0.32
C ASP A 204 0.21 21.28 -1.25
N ASN A 205 0.72 20.42 -2.13
CA ASN A 205 -0.04 19.68 -3.13
C ASN A 205 -0.38 18.25 -2.68
N THR A 206 -0.12 17.90 -1.42
CA THR A 206 -0.31 16.53 -0.92
C THR A 206 -1.17 16.50 0.36
N ILE A 207 -2.18 15.64 0.35
CA ILE A 207 -2.84 15.16 1.57
C ILE A 207 -2.31 13.75 1.85
N VAL A 208 -1.95 13.46 3.10
CA VAL A 208 -1.55 12.11 3.53
C VAL A 208 -2.41 11.69 4.71
N LEU A 209 -3.08 10.55 4.61
CA LEU A 209 -3.92 9.96 5.66
C LEU A 209 -3.34 8.59 6.03
N THR A 210 -3.06 8.35 7.32
CA THR A 210 -2.39 7.13 7.77
C THR A 210 -3.18 6.43 8.86
N ALA A 211 -3.23 5.09 8.80
CA ALA A 211 -3.92 4.26 9.78
C ALA A 211 -3.24 4.19 11.14
N ALA A 212 -1.95 4.53 11.23
CA ALA A 212 -1.20 4.54 12.47
C ALA A 212 -0.14 5.65 12.48
N ALA A 213 0.34 5.97 13.67
CA ALA A 213 1.55 6.75 13.90
C ALA A 213 2.82 6.00 13.42
N PRO A 214 3.94 6.70 13.14
CA PRO A 214 5.16 6.09 12.59
C PRO A 214 5.80 5.03 13.50
N ASP A 215 5.48 5.04 14.80
CA ASP A 215 6.02 4.17 15.83
C ASP A 215 4.99 3.16 16.37
N ARG A 216 3.83 3.00 15.71
CA ARG A 216 2.71 2.20 16.21
C ARG A 216 2.14 1.23 15.17
N SER A 217 1.59 0.12 15.66
CA SER A 217 0.82 -0.82 14.83
C SER A 217 -0.60 -0.29 14.56
N SER A 218 -1.17 -0.70 13.42
CA SER A 218 -2.62 -0.62 13.16
C SER A 218 -3.27 -1.99 13.44
N PHE A 219 -4.61 -2.03 13.49
CA PHE A 219 -5.35 -3.23 13.93
C PHE A 219 -6.47 -3.64 12.96
N GLY A 220 -7.02 -4.84 13.16
CA GLY A 220 -8.12 -5.38 12.36
C GLY A 220 -7.68 -6.11 11.09
N CYS A 221 -6.42 -6.50 10.95
CA CYS A 221 -5.88 -7.15 9.75
C CYS A 221 -6.13 -8.68 9.73
N GLN A 222 -7.09 -9.21 10.49
CA GLN A 222 -7.36 -10.65 10.50
C GLN A 222 -7.99 -11.09 9.16
N PRO A 223 -7.57 -12.23 8.57
CA PRO A 223 -8.05 -12.70 7.27
C PRO A 223 -9.56 -12.92 7.14
N GLN A 224 -10.29 -13.04 8.26
CA GLN A 224 -11.74 -13.27 8.29
C GLN A 224 -12.56 -11.98 8.27
N ARG A 225 -11.93 -10.82 8.47
CA ARG A 225 -12.62 -9.53 8.51
C ARG A 225 -12.81 -8.96 7.11
N ASP A 226 -13.91 -8.26 6.88
CA ASP A 226 -14.13 -7.53 5.63
C ASP A 226 -13.31 -6.24 5.56
N TRP A 227 -12.94 -5.69 6.71
CA TRP A 227 -12.24 -4.42 6.87
C TRP A 227 -11.20 -4.47 7.98
N THR A 228 -10.10 -3.74 7.78
CA THR A 228 -9.25 -3.31 8.90
C THR A 228 -10.01 -2.32 9.77
N PHE A 229 -9.51 -2.00 10.97
CA PHE A 229 -10.16 -0.97 11.80
C PHE A 229 -10.15 0.38 11.08
N PHE A 230 -9.05 0.71 10.39
CA PHE A 230 -8.96 1.95 9.64
C PHE A 230 -9.97 1.98 8.49
N GLY A 231 -10.04 0.93 7.67
CA GLY A 231 -10.95 0.92 6.54
C GLY A 231 -12.42 0.93 6.94
N ASP A 232 -12.78 0.22 8.02
CA ASP A 232 -14.15 0.24 8.54
C ASP A 232 -14.53 1.63 9.06
N ALA A 233 -13.68 2.23 9.91
CA ALA A 233 -13.96 3.55 10.47
C ALA A 233 -13.99 4.63 9.38
N TYR A 234 -13.00 4.65 8.49
CA TYR A 234 -12.81 5.71 7.52
C TYR A 234 -13.74 5.58 6.31
N PHE A 235 -13.67 4.46 5.59
CA PHE A 235 -14.47 4.31 4.37
C PHE A 235 -15.90 3.90 4.68
N ASN A 236 -16.08 2.82 5.44
CA ASN A 236 -17.38 2.20 5.61
C ASN A 236 -18.32 3.00 6.54
N GLN A 237 -17.79 3.68 7.56
CA GLN A 237 -18.61 4.44 8.50
C GLN A 237 -18.55 5.94 8.24
N ALA A 238 -17.38 6.56 8.27
CA ALA A 238 -17.30 8.02 8.22
C ALA A 238 -17.59 8.58 6.80
N LEU A 239 -16.95 8.03 5.77
CA LEU A 239 -17.06 8.59 4.41
C LEU A 239 -18.42 8.33 3.75
N ARG A 240 -18.99 7.12 3.94
CA ARG A 240 -20.35 6.79 3.45
C ARG A 240 -21.46 7.71 3.99
N ASN A 241 -21.22 8.40 5.11
CA ASN A 241 -22.17 9.33 5.73
C ASN A 241 -22.07 10.77 5.17
N ASN A 242 -21.58 10.95 3.94
CA ASN A 242 -21.54 12.20 3.17
C ASN A 242 -20.67 13.34 3.76
N GLY A 243 -19.69 13.00 4.60
CA GLY A 243 -18.65 13.92 5.04
C GLY A 243 -17.64 14.24 3.93
N SER A 244 -16.82 15.28 4.12
CA SER A 244 -15.59 15.42 3.33
C SER A 244 -14.59 14.35 3.75
N MET A 245 -13.69 13.91 2.87
CA MET A 245 -12.63 12.96 3.21
C MET A 245 -11.79 13.41 4.41
N VAL A 246 -11.51 14.72 4.53
CA VAL A 246 -10.74 15.25 5.67
C VAL A 246 -11.53 15.18 6.99
N SER A 247 -12.80 15.56 6.99
CA SER A 247 -13.65 15.45 8.20
C SER A 247 -13.95 14.00 8.55
N ALA A 248 -14.18 13.15 7.55
CA ALA A 248 -14.39 11.72 7.74
C ALA A 248 -13.17 11.05 8.38
N PHE A 249 -11.96 11.51 8.09
CA PHE A 249 -10.75 11.04 8.77
C PHE A 249 -10.76 11.40 10.26
N ASP A 250 -11.16 12.63 10.59
CA ASP A 250 -11.23 13.08 11.99
C ASP A 250 -12.28 12.27 12.78
N ASP A 251 -13.43 11.98 12.17
CA ASP A 251 -14.45 11.10 12.75
C ASP A 251 -13.95 9.66 12.92
N ALA A 252 -13.26 9.13 11.90
CA ALA A 252 -12.69 7.78 11.93
C ALA A 252 -11.66 7.63 13.05
N LYS A 253 -10.84 8.66 13.30
CA LYS A 253 -9.87 8.66 14.40
C LYS A 253 -10.55 8.46 15.76
N VAL A 254 -11.67 9.14 16.00
CA VAL A 254 -12.45 9.00 17.24
C VAL A 254 -13.05 7.59 17.37
N LEU A 255 -13.56 7.02 16.26
CA LEU A 255 -14.09 5.66 16.22
C LEU A 255 -13.00 4.62 16.55
N ILE A 256 -11.84 4.74 15.92
CA ILE A 256 -10.71 3.82 16.11
C ILE A 256 -10.21 3.87 17.55
N GLU A 257 -9.99 5.06 18.11
CA GLU A 257 -9.54 5.21 19.50
C GLU A 257 -10.52 4.57 20.49
N ARG A 258 -11.83 4.70 20.24
CA ARG A 258 -12.85 4.03 21.05
C ARG A 258 -12.75 2.51 20.96
N TRP A 259 -12.69 1.94 19.76
CA TRP A 259 -12.61 0.48 19.58
C TRP A 259 -11.35 -0.13 20.17
N GLU A 260 -10.21 0.56 20.00
CA GLU A 260 -8.93 0.11 20.55
C GLU A 260 -8.94 0.11 22.08
N ARG A 261 -9.53 1.14 22.70
CA ARG A 261 -9.72 1.19 24.14
C ARG A 261 -10.64 0.08 24.65
N GLU A 262 -11.78 -0.13 23.98
CA GLU A 262 -12.75 -1.18 24.33
C GLU A 262 -12.13 -2.59 24.24
N GLN A 263 -11.16 -2.78 23.35
CA GLN A 263 -10.47 -4.06 23.14
C GLN A 263 -9.12 -4.15 23.87
N ASN A 264 -8.76 -3.16 24.68
CA ASN A 264 -7.47 -3.09 25.40
C ASN A 264 -6.24 -3.23 24.49
N LEU A 265 -6.31 -2.67 23.28
CA LEU A 265 -5.19 -2.65 22.34
C LEU A 265 -4.23 -1.53 22.71
N THR A 266 -2.97 -1.88 22.97
CA THR A 266 -1.95 -0.93 23.44
C THR A 266 -0.57 -1.15 22.79
N PRO A 267 0.15 -0.08 22.39
CA PRO A 267 -0.32 1.30 22.32
C PRO A 267 -1.41 1.48 21.23
N PRO A 268 -2.33 2.45 21.38
CA PRO A 268 -3.36 2.71 20.36
C PRO A 268 -2.71 3.21 19.06
N SER A 269 -3.28 2.87 17.90
CA SER A 269 -2.65 3.11 16.60
C SER A 269 -2.38 4.60 16.32
N ASN A 270 -3.24 5.49 16.85
CA ASN A 270 -3.19 6.94 16.66
C ASN A 270 -3.06 7.34 15.18
N PRO A 271 -4.13 7.18 14.37
CA PRO A 271 -4.15 7.65 12.99
C PRO A 271 -3.72 9.12 12.87
N GLN A 272 -2.95 9.43 11.82
CA GLN A 272 -2.41 10.77 11.57
C GLN A 272 -2.77 11.26 10.18
N ARG A 273 -2.85 12.59 10.03
CA ARG A 273 -3.01 13.23 8.72
C ARG A 273 -2.11 14.44 8.56
N PHE A 274 -1.72 14.68 7.32
CA PHE A 274 -1.18 15.94 6.85
C PHE A 274 -2.07 16.46 5.70
N VAL A 275 -2.33 17.76 5.68
CA VAL A 275 -3.22 18.39 4.70
C VAL A 275 -2.53 19.61 4.11
N GLY A 276 -1.96 19.45 2.92
CA GLY A 276 -1.42 20.56 2.12
C GLY A 276 -2.52 21.51 1.66
N SER A 277 -2.22 22.81 1.65
CA SER A 277 -3.19 23.87 1.38
C SER A 277 -3.84 23.76 -0.01
N ARG A 278 -3.03 23.54 -1.06
CA ARG A 278 -3.50 23.39 -2.44
C ARG A 278 -4.26 22.09 -2.66
N ALA A 279 -3.75 20.97 -2.11
CA ALA A 279 -4.46 19.70 -2.20
C ALA A 279 -5.83 19.75 -1.50
N ALA A 280 -5.92 20.44 -0.35
CA ALA A 280 -7.19 20.64 0.33
C ALA A 280 -8.19 21.39 -0.55
N ASP A 281 -7.76 22.43 -1.26
CA ASP A 281 -8.62 23.20 -2.15
C ASP A 281 -9.09 22.38 -3.36
N MET A 282 -8.18 21.61 -3.96
CA MET A 282 -8.49 20.72 -5.07
C MET A 282 -9.45 19.61 -4.67
N LEU A 283 -9.19 18.92 -3.55
CA LEU A 283 -10.07 17.89 -3.03
C LEU A 283 -11.48 18.43 -2.78
N ARG A 284 -11.59 19.61 -2.13
CA ARG A 284 -12.91 20.24 -1.92
C ARG A 284 -13.63 20.57 -3.22
N ARG A 285 -12.90 20.91 -4.30
CA ARG A 285 -13.49 21.12 -5.63
C ARG A 285 -13.96 19.80 -6.24
N ALA A 286 -13.16 18.75 -6.15
CA ALA A 286 -13.50 17.41 -6.64
C ALA A 286 -14.75 16.86 -5.96
N GLU A 287 -14.81 16.89 -4.62
CA GLU A 287 -15.96 16.42 -3.84
C GLU A 287 -17.25 17.21 -4.11
N ARG A 288 -17.14 18.49 -4.51
CA ARG A 288 -18.31 19.29 -4.91
C ARG A 288 -18.76 18.98 -6.32
N ALA A 289 -17.84 18.65 -7.23
CA ALA A 289 -18.17 18.34 -8.62
C ALA A 289 -18.80 16.94 -8.78
N ALA A 290 -18.53 16.04 -7.84
CA ALA A 290 -19.07 14.68 -7.83
C ALA A 290 -20.49 14.55 -7.25
N ARG A 291 -21.00 15.59 -6.57
CA ARG A 291 -22.36 15.64 -5.99
C ARG A 291 -23.38 16.13 -6.99
#